data_AF-A0A175W432-F1
#
_entry.id   AF-A0A175W432-F1
#
_cell.length_a   1.000
_cell.length_b   1.000
_cell.length_c   1.000
_cell.angle_alpha   90.00
_cell.angle_beta   90.00
_cell.angle_gamma   90.00
#
_symmetry.space_group_name_H-M   'P 1'
#
loop_
_entity.id
_entity.type
_entity.pdbx_description
1 polymer ?
#
loop_
_entity_poly.entity_id
_entity_poly.type
_entity_poly.pdbx_seq_one_letter_code
_entity_poly.pdbx_strand_id
1 'polypeptide(L)'
;MERSICVLAPYQDEIPSRRLTRNSVVQLASIFVPQDSKLTPEAHFPLQTVFSPDRPPYPRFINRFDSREMLLVVDGSCINNGRHADRLEPPVGGCSFMFKATPSMALPNPTTPVTFPFLSPAGQEASGSIAFRLEREGPNGEPVEHTSNRAKLRAVIAALQFRAWGAEGWRRVVILTDLEYIVRGATAWLPRWVRRRWRKPRGHGRYLNRDLWEELHYRIVELRAQGCEVSFWPVTNERESQFIAQAKAAARVAARAHPEEHVHRFTKMCGVML
;
A
#
# COMPACT_ATOMS: atom_id res chain seq x y z
N MET A 1 6.80 -26.29 -1.93
CA MET A 1 5.33 -26.38 -1.88
C MET A 1 4.85 -25.06 -1.30
N GLU A 2 4.27 -24.08 -1.98
CA GLU A 2 3.80 -23.87 -3.35
C GLU A 2 4.11 -22.38 -3.65
N ARG A 3 5.00 -22.11 -4.61
CA ARG A 3 5.31 -20.74 -5.06
C ARG A 3 4.48 -20.46 -6.30
N SER A 4 3.19 -20.19 -6.12
CA SER A 4 2.36 -19.65 -7.21
C SER A 4 2.10 -18.18 -6.92
N ILE A 5 3.00 -17.33 -7.41
CA ILE A 5 2.72 -15.90 -7.56
C ILE A 5 1.89 -15.81 -8.84
N CYS A 6 0.58 -15.62 -8.69
CA CYS A 6 -0.30 -15.39 -9.82
C CYS A 6 0.05 -14.04 -10.45
N VAL A 7 0.76 -14.09 -11.58
CA VAL A 7 0.88 -12.95 -12.49
C VAL A 7 -0.52 -12.71 -13.06
N LEU A 8 -1.08 -11.53 -12.81
CA LEU A 8 -2.41 -11.16 -13.29
C LEU A 8 -2.44 -11.23 -14.83
N ALA A 9 -3.28 -12.09 -15.39
CA ALA A 9 -3.79 -11.88 -16.74
C ALA A 9 -4.77 -10.69 -16.68
N PRO A 10 -4.68 -9.72 -17.59
CA PRO A 10 -5.59 -8.58 -17.59
C PRO A 10 -7.03 -9.08 -17.82
N TYR A 11 -7.94 -8.64 -16.95
CA TYR A 11 -9.39 -8.77 -17.14
C TYR A 11 -9.78 -8.16 -18.49
N GLN A 12 -10.55 -8.89 -19.31
CA GLN A 12 -10.73 -8.60 -20.75
C GLN A 12 -11.83 -7.58 -21.09
N ASP A 13 -12.48 -6.92 -20.13
CA ASP A 13 -13.32 -5.75 -20.42
C ASP A 13 -12.48 -4.47 -20.37
N GLU A 14 -12.76 -3.51 -21.26
CA GLU A 14 -12.01 -2.26 -21.51
C GLU A 14 -11.40 -1.63 -20.25
N ILE A 15 -10.18 -2.03 -19.91
CA ILE A 15 -9.49 -1.47 -18.75
C ILE A 15 -9.15 -0.01 -19.09
N PRO A 16 -9.58 0.98 -18.27
CA PRO A 16 -9.30 2.36 -18.57
C PRO A 16 -7.80 2.62 -18.64
N SER A 17 -7.41 3.50 -19.55
CA SER A 17 -6.02 3.94 -19.66
C SER A 17 -5.51 4.40 -18.29
N ARG A 18 -4.33 3.91 -17.89
CA ARG A 18 -3.62 4.40 -16.68
C ARG A 18 -3.48 5.91 -16.69
N ARG A 19 -3.32 6.51 -17.87
CA ARG A 19 -3.09 7.94 -18.02
C ARG A 19 -4.38 8.73 -17.89
N LEU A 20 -4.42 9.65 -16.93
CA LEU A 20 -5.57 10.52 -16.70
C LEU A 20 -5.46 11.82 -17.49
N THR A 21 -6.45 12.07 -18.33
CA THR A 21 -6.61 13.30 -19.10
C THR A 21 -7.74 14.14 -18.51
N ARG A 22 -7.85 15.42 -18.91
CA ARG A 22 -8.93 16.30 -18.42
C ARG A 22 -10.36 15.76 -18.64
N ASN A 23 -10.52 14.80 -19.56
CA ASN A 23 -11.80 14.19 -19.93
C ASN A 23 -11.98 12.81 -19.29
N SER A 24 -10.99 12.29 -18.57
CA SER A 24 -11.09 10.98 -17.91
C SER A 24 -12.10 11.03 -16.78
N VAL A 25 -12.95 10.01 -16.68
CA VAL A 25 -13.85 9.80 -15.55
C VAL A 25 -13.02 9.26 -14.38
N VAL A 26 -12.88 10.07 -13.32
CA VAL A 26 -12.09 9.71 -12.14
C VAL A 26 -12.99 9.05 -11.12
N GLN A 27 -12.86 7.73 -10.98
CA GLN A 27 -13.46 6.98 -9.87
C GLN A 27 -12.66 7.16 -8.59
N LEU A 28 -13.35 7.48 -7.49
CA LEU A 28 -12.74 7.71 -6.18
C LEU A 28 -12.85 6.46 -5.31
N ALA A 29 -11.87 6.30 -4.42
CA ALA A 29 -12.03 5.43 -3.26
C ALA A 29 -13.00 6.08 -2.27
N SER A 30 -13.55 5.29 -1.35
CA SER A 30 -14.39 5.78 -0.26
C SER A 30 -13.59 5.96 1.03
N ILE A 31 -14.16 6.67 1.99
CA ILE A 31 -13.65 6.68 3.38
C ILE A 31 -14.32 5.54 4.12
N PHE A 32 -13.53 4.72 4.80
CA PHE A 32 -14.04 3.71 5.72
C PHE A 32 -14.51 4.38 7.01
N VAL A 33 -15.73 4.07 7.43
CA VAL A 33 -16.31 4.53 8.69
C VAL A 33 -16.46 3.31 9.59
N PRO A 34 -15.71 3.21 10.69
CA PRO A 34 -15.79 2.05 11.57
C PRO A 34 -17.19 1.97 12.20
N GLN A 35 -17.76 0.77 12.22
CA GLN A 35 -19.04 0.47 12.85
C GLN A 35 -19.03 0.79 14.35
N ASP A 36 -17.88 0.61 15.01
CA ASP A 36 -17.64 1.05 16.39
C ASP A 36 -16.38 1.91 16.42
N SER A 37 -16.55 3.20 16.70
CA SER A 37 -15.47 4.20 16.76
C SER A 37 -14.60 4.08 18.01
N LYS A 38 -14.98 3.25 19.00
CA LYS A 38 -14.18 3.01 20.21
C LYS A 38 -13.14 1.92 20.03
N LEU A 39 -13.26 1.09 18.99
CA LEU A 39 -12.31 0.02 18.71
C LEU A 39 -11.07 0.57 18.01
N THR A 40 -9.89 0.10 18.43
CA THR A 40 -8.67 0.31 17.65
C THR A 40 -8.74 -0.47 16.33
N PRO A 41 -7.94 -0.13 15.31
CA PRO A 41 -7.90 -0.90 14.07
C PRO A 41 -7.65 -2.39 14.26
N GLU A 42 -6.80 -2.77 15.22
CA GLU A 42 -6.48 -4.16 15.57
C GLU A 42 -7.69 -4.89 16.17
N ALA A 43 -8.47 -4.19 17.00
CA ALA A 43 -9.68 -4.76 17.62
C ALA A 43 -10.86 -4.82 16.63
N HIS A 44 -10.91 -3.90 15.67
CA HIS A 44 -11.94 -3.83 14.63
C HIS A 44 -11.70 -4.88 13.53
N PHE A 45 -10.45 -5.04 13.11
CA PHE A 45 -9.99 -6.06 12.16
C PHE A 45 -9.03 -7.06 12.84
N PRO A 46 -9.53 -7.90 13.75
CA PRO A 46 -8.69 -8.92 14.36
C PRO A 46 -8.16 -9.90 13.31
N LEU A 47 -7.06 -10.55 13.66
CA LEU A 47 -6.54 -11.65 12.85
C LEU A 47 -7.54 -12.82 12.90
N GLN A 48 -7.98 -13.25 11.72
CA GLN A 48 -8.91 -14.36 11.54
C GLN A 48 -8.38 -15.28 10.43
N THR A 49 -8.73 -16.55 10.50
CA THR A 49 -8.36 -17.55 9.47
C THR A 49 -9.46 -17.66 8.44
N VAL A 50 -9.12 -17.47 7.17
CA VAL A 50 -10.03 -17.70 6.04
C VAL A 50 -9.94 -19.16 5.62
N PHE A 51 -11.11 -19.78 5.46
CA PHE A 51 -11.25 -21.12 4.90
C PHE A 51 -11.88 -21.01 3.51
N SER A 52 -11.21 -21.56 2.50
CA SER A 52 -11.68 -21.58 1.12
C SER A 52 -11.53 -23.01 0.58
N PRO A 53 -12.47 -23.53 -0.21
CA PRO A 53 -12.39 -24.90 -0.73
C PRO A 53 -11.11 -25.18 -1.53
N ASP A 54 -10.60 -24.18 -2.25
CA ASP A 54 -9.52 -24.34 -3.22
C ASP A 54 -8.14 -23.88 -2.69
N ARG A 55 -8.05 -23.48 -1.41
CA ARG A 55 -6.81 -22.93 -0.83
C ARG A 55 -6.62 -23.41 0.61
N PRO A 56 -5.38 -23.73 1.03
CA PRO A 56 -5.07 -23.97 2.44
C PRO A 56 -5.51 -22.78 3.30
N PRO A 57 -5.96 -23.00 4.56
CA PRO A 57 -6.37 -21.91 5.44
C PRO A 57 -5.31 -20.82 5.56
N TYR A 58 -5.71 -19.56 5.50
CA TYR A 58 -4.77 -18.44 5.53
C TYR A 58 -5.24 -17.30 6.44
N PRO A 59 -4.34 -16.65 7.21
CA PRO A 59 -4.73 -15.57 8.10
C PRO A 59 -4.93 -14.25 7.35
N ARG A 60 -5.89 -13.43 7.80
CA ARG A 60 -6.16 -12.05 7.35
C ARG A 60 -6.67 -11.20 8.50
N PHE A 61 -6.49 -9.88 8.38
CA PHE A 61 -7.19 -8.91 9.22
C PHE A 61 -8.59 -8.71 8.65
N ILE A 62 -9.61 -9.27 9.30
CA ILE A 62 -10.98 -9.30 8.77
C ILE A 62 -11.87 -8.44 9.66
N ASN A 63 -12.70 -7.60 9.06
CA ASN A 63 -13.67 -6.78 9.80
C ASN A 63 -14.59 -7.71 10.60
N ARG A 64 -14.62 -7.53 11.92
CA ARG A 64 -15.46 -8.34 12.81
C ARG A 64 -16.97 -8.15 12.60
N PHE A 65 -17.37 -7.05 11.97
CA PHE A 65 -18.76 -6.71 11.66
C PHE A 65 -19.16 -7.03 10.21
N ASP A 66 -18.20 -7.32 9.32
CA ASP A 66 -18.46 -7.77 7.94
C ASP A 66 -17.30 -8.66 7.46
N SER A 67 -17.53 -9.97 7.42
CA SER A 67 -16.52 -10.96 7.03
C SER A 67 -16.06 -10.85 5.57
N ARG A 68 -16.67 -9.98 4.75
CA ARG A 68 -16.27 -9.69 3.36
C ARG A 68 -15.38 -8.46 3.24
N GLU A 69 -14.97 -7.84 4.35
CA GLU A 69 -14.04 -6.71 4.36
C GLU A 69 -12.73 -7.09 5.05
N MET A 70 -11.60 -6.73 4.43
CA MET A 70 -10.26 -6.97 4.98
C MET A 70 -9.46 -5.67 5.15
N LEU A 71 -8.47 -5.69 6.03
CA LEU A 71 -7.55 -4.58 6.27
C LEU A 71 -6.18 -4.82 5.63
N LEU A 72 -5.69 -3.81 4.93
CA LEU A 72 -4.28 -3.62 4.60
C LEU A 72 -3.76 -2.45 5.41
N VAL A 73 -2.66 -2.65 6.13
CA VAL A 73 -1.97 -1.58 6.85
C VAL A 73 -0.83 -1.11 5.97
N VAL A 74 -0.70 0.20 5.74
CA VAL A 74 0.35 0.73 4.87
C VAL A 74 1.04 1.92 5.50
N ASP A 75 2.37 1.97 5.36
CA ASP A 75 3.18 3.12 5.73
C ASP A 75 4.43 3.19 4.84
N GLY A 76 5.06 4.35 4.83
CA GLY A 76 6.26 4.68 4.09
C GLY A 76 7.05 5.75 4.84
N SER A 77 8.36 5.58 4.86
CA SER A 77 9.28 6.50 5.50
C SER A 77 10.28 7.02 4.49
N CYS A 78 10.76 8.25 4.68
CA CYS A 78 11.88 8.77 3.92
C CYS A 78 12.87 9.39 4.88
N ILE A 79 14.13 8.99 4.76
CA ILE A 79 15.25 9.51 5.53
C ILE A 79 15.84 10.67 4.73
N ASN A 80 16.30 11.68 5.45
CA ASN A 80 16.94 12.86 4.90
C ASN A 80 16.08 13.60 3.85
N ASN A 81 14.81 13.83 4.16
CA ASN A 81 13.90 14.58 3.27
C ASN A 81 13.35 15.86 3.92
N GLY A 82 12.95 16.83 3.10
CA GLY A 82 12.31 18.07 3.56
C GLY A 82 13.29 19.21 3.83
N ARG A 83 12.82 20.24 4.55
CA ARG A 83 13.51 21.54 4.69
C ARG A 83 14.88 21.45 5.38
N HIS A 84 15.06 20.45 6.25
CA HIS A 84 16.26 20.26 7.07
C HIS A 84 17.10 19.06 6.62
N ALA A 85 16.89 18.58 5.39
CA ALA A 85 17.72 17.52 4.83
C ALA A 85 19.16 18.01 4.66
N ASP A 86 20.12 17.15 5.00
CA ASP A 86 21.51 17.30 4.60
C ASP A 86 21.60 17.27 3.08
N ARG A 87 22.23 18.29 2.50
CA ARG A 87 22.37 18.42 1.04
C ARG A 87 23.39 17.45 0.46
N LEU A 88 24.25 16.87 1.30
CA LEU A 88 25.31 15.95 0.89
C LEU A 88 24.81 14.51 0.75
N GLU A 89 23.68 14.18 1.36
CA GLU A 89 23.11 12.84 1.31
C GLU A 89 21.78 12.83 0.52
N PRO A 90 21.57 11.89 -0.42
CA PRO A 90 20.30 11.81 -1.12
C PRO A 90 19.19 11.29 -0.19
N PRO A 91 17.93 11.70 -0.36
CA PRO A 91 16.83 11.16 0.41
C PRO A 91 16.63 9.68 0.09
N VAL A 92 16.26 8.90 1.12
CA VAL A 92 16.09 7.46 1.00
C VAL A 92 14.73 7.03 1.53
N GLY A 93 13.88 6.59 0.61
CA GLY A 93 12.54 6.10 0.91
C GLY A 93 12.50 4.59 1.18
N GLY A 94 11.57 4.17 2.02
CA GLY A 94 11.17 2.79 2.22
C GLY A 94 9.66 2.70 2.33
N CYS A 95 9.11 1.61 1.82
CA CYS A 95 7.69 1.30 1.72
C CYS A 95 7.40 0.06 2.55
N SER A 96 6.21 -0.02 3.14
CA SER A 96 5.77 -1.21 3.86
C SER A 96 4.26 -1.39 3.79
N PHE A 97 3.83 -2.65 3.83
CA PHE A 97 2.45 -2.98 4.07
C PHE A 97 2.29 -4.29 4.82
N MET A 98 1.17 -4.46 5.51
CA MET A 98 0.79 -5.69 6.21
C MET A 98 -0.60 -6.14 5.76
N PHE A 99 -0.74 -7.43 5.50
CA PHE A 99 -2.00 -8.07 5.08
C PHE A 99 -2.42 -9.24 5.99
N LYS A 100 -1.53 -9.66 6.90
CA LYS A 100 -1.80 -10.58 8.01
C LYS A 100 -0.76 -10.36 9.12
N ALA A 101 -1.00 -10.90 10.31
CA ALA A 101 -0.01 -10.85 11.37
C ALA A 101 1.12 -11.87 11.14
N THR A 102 2.29 -11.58 11.71
CA THR A 102 3.33 -12.58 11.95
C THR A 102 2.98 -13.29 13.26
N PRO A 103 3.05 -14.63 13.37
CA PRO A 103 2.73 -15.36 14.60
C PRO A 103 3.48 -14.85 15.85
N SER A 104 4.64 -14.21 15.65
CA SER A 104 5.42 -13.60 16.73
C SER A 104 4.77 -12.39 17.43
N MET A 105 3.60 -11.90 17.00
CA MET A 105 2.89 -10.83 17.71
C MET A 105 2.34 -11.24 19.09
N ALA A 106 2.41 -12.52 19.47
CA ALA A 106 2.06 -12.96 20.81
C ALA A 106 3.11 -12.62 21.89
N LEU A 107 4.29 -12.10 21.53
CA LEU A 107 5.36 -11.73 22.48
C LEU A 107 5.95 -10.35 22.13
N PRO A 108 5.95 -9.36 23.05
CA PRO A 108 6.51 -8.05 22.82
C PRO A 108 8.03 -8.14 22.89
N ASN A 109 8.70 -8.41 21.77
CA ASN A 109 10.14 -8.20 21.66
C ASN A 109 10.44 -7.21 20.51
N PRO A 110 10.87 -5.97 20.79
CA PRO A 110 11.02 -4.90 19.80
C PRO A 110 12.19 -5.09 18.81
N THR A 111 12.75 -6.30 18.72
CA THR A 111 13.93 -6.64 17.91
C THR A 111 13.66 -7.69 16.83
N THR A 112 12.42 -8.14 16.63
CA THR A 112 12.13 -9.09 15.54
C THR A 112 12.45 -8.49 14.17
N PRO A 113 13.37 -9.09 13.40
CA PRO A 113 13.79 -8.56 12.11
C PRO A 113 12.62 -8.60 11.12
N VAL A 114 12.48 -7.53 10.35
CA VAL A 114 11.53 -7.39 9.24
C VAL A 114 11.72 -8.60 8.33
N THR A 115 10.76 -9.51 8.33
CA THR A 115 10.92 -10.77 7.63
C THR A 115 10.78 -10.52 6.15
N PHE A 116 11.87 -10.73 5.43
CA PHE A 116 11.88 -10.68 3.99
C PHE A 116 11.07 -11.87 3.45
N PRO A 117 10.19 -11.67 2.46
CA PRO A 117 9.37 -12.76 1.93
C PRO A 117 10.20 -13.91 1.31
N PHE A 118 11.52 -13.74 1.11
CA PHE A 118 12.37 -14.73 0.44
C PHE A 118 13.75 -14.99 1.08
N LEU A 119 14.14 -14.29 2.15
CA LEU A 119 15.38 -14.60 2.90
C LEU A 119 15.12 -15.40 4.19
N SER A 120 13.86 -15.76 4.45
CA SER A 120 13.54 -16.66 5.56
C SER A 120 14.18 -18.02 5.30
N PRO A 121 15.02 -18.54 6.23
CA PRO A 121 15.43 -19.94 6.20
C PRO A 121 14.19 -20.82 6.06
N ALA A 122 14.30 -21.91 5.31
CA ALA A 122 13.22 -22.89 5.19
C ALA A 122 12.72 -23.28 6.59
N GLY A 123 11.48 -22.91 6.94
CA GLY A 123 10.88 -23.16 8.25
C GLY A 123 10.34 -21.93 8.99
N GLN A 124 10.69 -20.70 8.58
CA GLN A 124 10.12 -19.50 9.19
C GLN A 124 8.84 -19.08 8.44
N GLU A 125 7.70 -19.02 9.15
CA GLU A 125 6.42 -18.66 8.56
C GLU A 125 6.51 -17.32 7.81
N ALA A 126 6.06 -17.32 6.54
CA ALA A 126 6.05 -16.12 5.71
C ALA A 126 5.31 -14.99 6.44
N SER A 127 6.05 -13.98 6.87
CA SER A 127 5.50 -12.83 7.57
C SER A 127 4.46 -12.13 6.70
N GLY A 128 3.36 -11.74 7.33
CA GLY A 128 2.32 -10.94 6.68
C GLY A 128 2.69 -9.49 6.46
N SER A 129 3.92 -9.10 6.79
CA SER A 129 4.49 -7.78 6.56
C SER A 129 5.50 -7.85 5.42
N ILE A 130 5.40 -6.91 4.49
CA ILE A 130 6.33 -6.71 3.38
C ILE A 130 6.88 -5.31 3.48
N ALA A 131 8.21 -5.19 3.33
CA ALA A 131 8.88 -3.91 3.26
C ALA A 131 9.98 -3.94 2.19
N PHE A 132 10.15 -2.82 1.49
CA PHE A 132 11.11 -2.67 0.41
C PHE A 132 11.55 -1.20 0.27
N ARG A 133 12.73 -0.96 -0.29
CA ARG A 133 13.22 0.40 -0.55
C ARG A 133 12.42 1.02 -1.69
N LEU A 134 12.18 2.32 -1.65
CA LEU A 134 11.51 3.04 -2.72
C LEU A 134 12.41 3.07 -3.98
N GLU A 135 11.79 2.94 -5.15
CA GLU A 135 12.47 3.04 -6.45
C GLU A 135 12.94 4.48 -6.75
N ARG A 136 14.12 4.60 -7.40
CA ARG A 136 14.64 5.89 -7.90
C ARG A 136 14.01 6.34 -9.21
N GLU A 137 13.26 5.47 -9.86
CA GLU A 137 12.54 5.75 -11.10
C GLU A 137 11.04 5.57 -10.87
N GLY A 138 10.23 6.36 -11.56
CA GLY A 138 8.79 6.16 -11.59
C GLY A 138 8.37 5.02 -12.55
N PRO A 139 7.07 4.66 -12.56
CA PRO A 139 6.50 3.69 -13.52
C PRO A 139 6.75 4.01 -15.01
N ASN A 140 7.22 5.22 -15.32
CA ASN A 140 7.54 5.68 -16.65
C ASN A 140 9.06 5.71 -16.92
N GLY A 141 9.89 5.18 -16.02
CA GLY A 141 11.36 5.17 -16.12
C GLY A 141 12.03 6.52 -15.81
N GLU A 142 11.26 7.55 -15.45
CA GLU A 142 11.83 8.86 -15.16
C GLU A 142 12.44 8.89 -13.75
N PRO A 143 13.65 9.45 -13.58
CA PRO A 143 14.25 9.64 -12.27
C PRO A 143 13.36 10.50 -11.34
N VAL A 144 13.23 10.08 -10.10
CA VAL A 144 12.38 10.70 -9.09
C VAL A 144 13.10 10.78 -7.76
N GLU A 145 12.92 11.91 -7.09
CA GLU A 145 13.44 12.08 -5.74
C GLU A 145 12.54 11.36 -4.73
N HIS A 146 13.17 10.71 -3.75
CA HIS A 146 12.45 10.08 -2.66
C HIS A 146 11.83 11.11 -1.72
N THR A 147 10.54 10.95 -1.43
CA THR A 147 9.84 11.74 -0.41
C THR A 147 8.96 10.82 0.42
N SER A 148 8.62 11.22 1.65
CA SER A 148 7.71 10.45 2.49
C SER A 148 6.34 10.23 1.81
N ASN A 149 5.81 11.26 1.12
CA ASN A 149 4.55 11.13 0.38
C ASN A 149 4.65 10.10 -0.75
N ARG A 150 5.77 10.10 -1.50
CA ARG A 150 6.01 9.12 -2.57
C ARG A 150 6.12 7.70 -2.01
N ALA A 151 6.86 7.53 -0.91
CA ALA A 151 7.03 6.24 -0.23
C ALA A 151 5.69 5.67 0.25
N LYS A 152 4.85 6.49 0.90
CA LYS A 152 3.53 6.06 1.37
C LYS A 152 2.59 5.74 0.21
N LEU A 153 2.58 6.54 -0.85
CA LEU A 153 1.73 6.30 -2.02
C LEU A 153 2.15 5.02 -2.77
N ARG A 154 3.45 4.78 -2.90
CA ARG A 154 4.00 3.53 -3.47
C ARG A 154 3.66 2.31 -2.61
N ALA A 155 3.66 2.45 -1.28
CA ALA A 155 3.26 1.38 -0.35
C ALA A 155 1.80 0.97 -0.53
N VAL A 156 0.88 1.94 -0.70
CA VAL A 156 -0.53 1.68 -1.04
C VAL A 156 -0.64 0.87 -2.34
N ILE A 157 0.04 1.32 -3.40
CA ILE A 157 0.02 0.66 -4.70
C ILE A 157 0.56 -0.77 -4.58
N ALA A 158 1.68 -0.97 -3.89
CA ALA A 158 2.26 -2.28 -3.66
C ALA A 158 1.29 -3.21 -2.93
N ALA A 159 0.62 -2.72 -1.89
CA ALA A 159 -0.34 -3.49 -1.12
C ALA A 159 -1.53 -3.93 -2.00
N LEU A 160 -2.05 -3.03 -2.85
CA LEU A 160 -3.13 -3.35 -3.78
C LEU A 160 -2.71 -4.31 -4.90
N GLN A 161 -1.47 -4.24 -5.38
CA GLN A 161 -0.95 -5.11 -6.43
C GLN A 161 -0.49 -6.48 -5.91
N PHE A 162 -0.23 -6.62 -4.61
CA PHE A 162 0.43 -7.79 -4.05
C PHE A 162 -0.34 -9.10 -4.25
N ARG A 163 -1.67 -9.03 -4.26
CA ARG A 163 -2.57 -10.17 -4.50
C ARG A 163 -3.79 -9.75 -5.29
N ALA A 164 -4.42 -10.71 -5.96
CA ALA A 164 -5.71 -10.55 -6.60
C ALA A 164 -6.83 -10.53 -5.53
N TRP A 165 -6.96 -9.42 -4.79
CA TRP A 165 -7.87 -9.32 -3.64
C TRP A 165 -9.33 -9.62 -4.00
N GLY A 166 -9.81 -9.14 -5.16
CA GLY A 166 -11.15 -9.49 -5.65
C GLY A 166 -11.33 -10.99 -5.87
N ALA A 167 -10.31 -11.67 -6.39
CA ALA A 167 -10.30 -13.14 -6.57
C ALA A 167 -10.05 -13.93 -5.27
N GLU A 168 -9.78 -13.27 -4.13
CA GLU A 168 -9.88 -13.89 -2.80
C GLU A 168 -11.33 -13.82 -2.24
N GLY A 169 -12.26 -13.14 -2.93
CA GLY A 169 -13.66 -13.01 -2.52
C GLY A 169 -13.97 -11.80 -1.65
N TRP A 170 -13.02 -10.87 -1.48
CA TRP A 170 -13.25 -9.65 -0.70
C TRP A 170 -14.19 -8.69 -1.43
N ARG A 171 -15.24 -8.26 -0.73
CA ARG A 171 -16.12 -7.17 -1.19
C ARG A 171 -15.42 -5.81 -1.06
N ARG A 172 -14.55 -5.66 -0.06
CA ARG A 172 -13.84 -4.41 0.21
C ARG A 172 -12.47 -4.64 0.81
N VAL A 173 -11.48 -3.89 0.31
CA VAL A 173 -10.16 -3.72 0.91
C VAL A 173 -10.11 -2.36 1.59
N VAL A 174 -9.92 -2.37 2.91
CA VAL A 174 -9.74 -1.16 3.73
C VAL A 174 -8.25 -0.91 3.91
N ILE A 175 -7.80 0.30 3.64
CA ILE A 175 -6.40 0.72 3.74
C ILE A 175 -6.24 1.60 4.97
N LEU A 176 -5.55 1.11 5.99
CA LEU A 176 -5.18 1.86 7.18
C LEU A 176 -3.92 2.68 6.90
N THR A 177 -4.01 3.99 7.06
CA THR A 177 -2.86 4.90 6.92
C THR A 177 -3.05 6.16 7.76
N ASP A 178 -1.94 6.77 8.16
CA ASP A 178 -1.87 8.04 8.87
C ASP A 178 -1.77 9.26 7.92
N LEU A 179 -1.61 9.04 6.61
CA LEU A 179 -1.28 10.12 5.69
C LEU A 179 -2.50 10.73 5.01
N GLU A 180 -2.95 11.86 5.56
CA GLU A 180 -4.04 12.67 5.03
C GLU A 180 -3.88 13.00 3.53
N TYR A 181 -2.65 13.22 3.06
CA TYR A 181 -2.37 13.49 1.64
C TYR A 181 -2.87 12.37 0.72
N ILE A 182 -2.70 11.12 1.13
CA ILE A 182 -3.18 9.96 0.37
C ILE A 182 -4.69 9.84 0.50
N VAL A 183 -5.20 9.93 1.73
CA VAL A 183 -6.63 9.76 2.01
C VAL A 183 -7.44 10.80 1.24
N ARG A 184 -7.14 12.09 1.37
CA ARG A 184 -7.86 13.16 0.65
C ARG A 184 -7.57 13.15 -0.85
N GLY A 185 -6.36 12.74 -1.26
CA GLY A 185 -6.02 12.61 -2.67
C GLY A 185 -6.90 11.59 -3.38
N ALA A 186 -7.03 10.39 -2.80
CA ALA A 186 -7.78 9.26 -3.36
C ALA A 186 -9.31 9.40 -3.23
N THR A 187 -9.78 10.17 -2.25
CA THR A 187 -11.23 10.31 -1.96
C THR A 187 -11.83 11.65 -2.36
N ALA A 188 -11.03 12.68 -2.68
CA ALA A 188 -11.57 14.02 -2.97
C ALA A 188 -10.80 14.83 -4.03
N TRP A 189 -9.47 14.85 -4.01
CA TRP A 189 -8.70 15.84 -4.78
C TRP A 189 -8.40 15.43 -6.22
N LEU A 190 -8.25 14.14 -6.49
CA LEU A 190 -7.85 13.63 -7.79
C LEU A 190 -8.69 14.16 -8.98
N PRO A 191 -10.04 14.23 -8.92
CA PRO A 191 -10.85 14.73 -10.03
C PRO A 191 -10.52 16.19 -10.35
N ARG A 192 -10.26 17.00 -9.32
CA ARG A 192 -9.85 18.40 -9.49
C ARG A 192 -8.46 18.51 -10.10
N TRP A 193 -7.51 17.67 -9.69
CA TRP A 193 -6.16 17.67 -10.26
C TRP A 193 -6.18 17.28 -11.73
N VAL A 194 -6.91 16.22 -12.08
CA VAL A 194 -7.09 15.71 -13.44
C VAL A 194 -7.75 16.75 -14.34
N ARG A 195 -8.87 17.34 -13.89
CA ARG A 195 -9.57 18.42 -14.62
C ARG A 195 -8.68 19.62 -14.89
N ARG A 196 -7.75 19.94 -13.98
CA ARG A 196 -6.76 21.03 -14.11
C ARG A 196 -5.49 20.61 -14.84
N ARG A 197 -5.46 19.43 -15.48
CA ARG A 197 -4.28 18.88 -16.18
C ARG A 197 -3.04 18.85 -15.27
N TRP A 198 -3.25 18.53 -14.00
CA TRP A 198 -2.21 18.45 -12.96
C TRP A 198 -1.50 19.77 -12.66
N ARG A 199 -2.09 20.93 -13.01
CA ARG A 199 -1.54 22.26 -12.72
C ARG A 199 -2.17 22.85 -11.45
N LYS A 200 -1.32 23.40 -10.58
CA LYS A 200 -1.76 24.21 -9.44
C LYS A 200 -2.28 25.56 -9.96
N PRO A 201 -3.24 26.20 -9.27
CA PRO A 201 -3.69 27.54 -9.63
C PRO A 201 -2.55 28.56 -9.52
N ARG A 202 -2.72 29.73 -10.17
CA ARG A 202 -1.79 30.88 -10.10
C ARG A 202 -0.33 30.56 -10.48
N GLY A 203 -0.11 29.56 -11.33
CA GLY A 203 1.24 29.26 -11.83
C GLY A 203 2.19 28.62 -10.80
N HIS A 204 1.71 28.15 -9.65
CA HIS A 204 2.53 27.49 -8.61
C HIS A 204 3.08 26.10 -9.00
N GLY A 205 3.25 25.82 -10.29
CA GLY A 205 3.74 24.55 -10.80
C GLY A 205 2.67 23.45 -10.91
N ARG A 206 3.10 22.20 -10.78
CA ARG A 206 2.26 21.01 -10.96
C ARG A 206 2.00 20.30 -9.62
N TYR A 207 0.90 19.56 -9.55
CA TYR A 207 0.70 18.58 -8.48
C TYR A 207 1.74 17.46 -8.63
N LEU A 208 2.34 17.03 -7.52
CA LEU A 208 3.41 16.03 -7.49
C LEU A 208 2.86 14.60 -7.57
N ASN A 209 3.75 13.63 -7.82
CA ASN A 209 3.48 12.18 -7.83
C ASN A 209 2.36 11.76 -8.80
N ARG A 210 2.21 12.48 -9.93
CA ARG A 210 1.18 12.18 -10.94
C ARG A 210 1.22 10.73 -11.39
N ASP A 211 2.42 10.24 -11.66
CA ASP A 211 2.74 8.88 -12.06
C ASP A 211 2.14 7.83 -11.11
N LEU A 212 2.37 7.98 -9.80
CA LEU A 212 1.82 7.07 -8.80
C LEU A 212 0.32 7.29 -8.56
N TRP A 213 -0.19 8.52 -8.69
CA TRP A 213 -1.63 8.76 -8.58
C TRP A 213 -2.44 8.15 -9.73
N GLU A 214 -1.89 8.20 -10.95
CA GLU A 214 -2.43 7.54 -12.13
C GLU A 214 -2.45 6.02 -11.95
N GLU A 215 -1.38 5.43 -11.39
CA GLU A 215 -1.40 3.99 -11.05
C GLU A 215 -2.40 3.66 -9.94
N LEU A 216 -2.41 4.42 -8.83
CA LEU A 216 -3.35 4.15 -7.73
C LEU A 216 -4.79 4.19 -8.24
N HIS A 217 -5.12 5.16 -9.08
CA HIS A 217 -6.44 5.25 -9.71
C HIS A 217 -6.76 4.01 -10.54
N TYR A 218 -5.82 3.58 -11.40
CA TYR A 218 -5.96 2.36 -12.18
C TYR A 218 -6.26 1.14 -11.28
N ARG A 219 -5.54 0.97 -10.16
CA ARG A 219 -5.75 -0.15 -9.23
C ARG A 219 -7.08 -0.10 -8.51
N ILE A 220 -7.56 1.09 -8.14
CA ILE A 220 -8.89 1.27 -7.56
C ILE A 220 -9.97 0.84 -8.56
N VAL A 221 -9.85 1.22 -9.83
CA VAL A 221 -10.83 0.85 -10.86
C VAL A 221 -10.77 -0.65 -11.18
N GLU A 222 -9.58 -1.21 -11.32
CA GLU A 222 -9.35 -2.63 -11.57
C GLU A 222 -9.99 -3.50 -10.48
N LEU A 223 -9.78 -3.19 -9.20
CA LEU A 223 -10.42 -3.91 -8.09
C LEU A 223 -11.93 -3.73 -8.10
N ARG A 224 -12.43 -2.51 -8.37
CA ARG A 224 -13.88 -2.25 -8.44
C ARG A 224 -14.54 -3.08 -9.54
N ALA A 225 -13.90 -3.22 -10.71
CA ALA A 225 -14.38 -4.06 -11.80
C ALA A 225 -14.47 -5.54 -11.40
N GLN A 226 -13.62 -5.98 -10.48
CA GLN A 226 -13.66 -7.33 -9.88
C GLN A 226 -14.67 -7.45 -8.72
N GLY A 227 -15.51 -6.43 -8.48
CA GLY A 227 -16.48 -6.42 -7.37
C GLY A 227 -15.87 -6.11 -6.00
N CYS A 228 -14.63 -5.61 -5.96
CA CYS A 228 -13.90 -5.29 -4.73
C CYS A 228 -13.69 -3.77 -4.58
N GLU A 229 -14.32 -3.16 -3.59
CA GLU A 229 -14.15 -1.72 -3.33
C GLU A 229 -12.85 -1.42 -2.56
N VAL A 230 -12.27 -0.24 -2.79
CA VAL A 230 -11.16 0.28 -1.98
C VAL A 230 -11.66 1.41 -1.09
N SER A 231 -11.40 1.30 0.21
CA SER A 231 -11.70 2.34 1.20
C SER A 231 -10.48 2.72 2.01
N PHE A 232 -10.36 3.99 2.41
CA PHE A 232 -9.28 4.45 3.28
C PHE A 232 -9.79 4.68 4.69
N TRP A 233 -9.11 4.13 5.68
CA TRP A 233 -9.31 4.43 7.10
C TRP A 233 -8.19 5.37 7.58
N PRO A 234 -8.45 6.69 7.70
CA PRO A 234 -7.49 7.63 8.26
C PRO A 234 -7.37 7.41 9.77
N VAL A 235 -6.14 7.17 10.24
CA VAL A 235 -5.81 7.23 11.67
C VAL A 235 -5.12 8.56 11.96
N THR A 236 -5.59 9.28 12.97
CA THR A 236 -5.07 10.63 13.27
C THR A 236 -3.81 10.62 14.12
N ASN A 237 -3.55 9.54 14.85
CA ASN A 237 -2.37 9.43 15.71
C ASN A 237 -1.77 8.02 15.66
N GLU A 238 -0.46 7.92 15.42
CA GLU A 238 0.26 6.63 15.43
C GLU A 238 0.12 5.90 16.77
N ARG A 239 -0.09 6.62 17.87
CA ARG A 239 -0.33 6.03 19.20
C ARG A 239 -1.67 5.29 19.29
N GLU A 240 -2.60 5.52 18.37
CA GLU A 240 -3.90 4.86 18.31
C GLU A 240 -3.82 3.50 17.63
N SER A 241 -2.71 3.17 16.96
CA SER A 241 -2.58 1.90 16.24
C SER A 241 -1.16 1.36 16.22
N GLN A 242 -0.98 0.19 16.83
CA GLN A 242 0.26 -0.58 16.77
C GLN A 242 0.57 -1.01 15.33
N PHE A 243 -0.45 -1.27 14.52
CA PHE A 243 -0.28 -1.56 13.09
C PHE A 243 0.47 -0.46 12.35
N ILE A 244 0.07 0.81 12.52
CA ILE A 244 0.77 1.94 11.86
C ILE A 244 2.20 2.06 12.37
N ALA A 245 2.43 1.96 13.68
CA ALA A 245 3.77 2.03 14.26
C ALA A 245 4.70 0.93 13.70
N GLN A 246 4.19 -0.30 13.56
CA GLN A 246 4.93 -1.43 12.99
C GLN A 246 5.25 -1.23 11.51
N ALA A 247 4.26 -0.83 10.70
CA ALA A 247 4.46 -0.53 9.28
C ALA A 247 5.52 0.58 9.12
N LYS A 248 5.40 1.69 9.86
CA LYS A 248 6.38 2.78 9.84
C LYS A 248 7.80 2.33 10.20
N ALA A 249 7.94 1.48 11.22
CA ALA A 249 9.23 0.91 11.60
C ALA A 249 9.82 0.03 10.49
N ALA A 250 9.01 -0.84 9.89
CA ALA A 250 9.42 -1.69 8.77
C ALA A 250 9.85 -0.85 7.54
N ALA A 251 9.10 0.20 7.21
CA ALA A 251 9.46 1.14 6.15
C ALA A 251 10.80 1.86 6.41
N ARG A 252 11.07 2.27 7.66
CA ARG A 252 12.35 2.89 8.05
C ARG A 252 13.52 1.92 7.92
N VAL A 253 13.35 0.66 8.34
CA VAL A 253 14.37 -0.38 8.16
C VAL A 253 14.63 -0.61 6.69
N ALA A 254 13.58 -0.71 5.86
CA ALA A 254 13.72 -0.89 4.43
C ALA A 254 14.44 0.27 3.74
N ALA A 255 14.19 1.51 4.19
CA ALA A 255 14.93 2.68 3.72
C ALA A 255 16.44 2.57 4.02
N ARG A 256 16.84 2.15 5.22
CA ARG A 256 18.27 2.10 5.61
C ARG A 256 19.02 0.91 5.01
N ALA A 257 18.41 -0.27 5.12
CA ALA A 257 19.16 -1.53 5.05
C ALA A 257 19.01 -2.26 3.72
N HIS A 258 18.03 -1.92 2.88
CA HIS A 258 17.80 -2.68 1.65
C HIS A 258 18.64 -2.11 0.50
N PRO A 259 19.48 -2.92 -0.16
CA PRO A 259 20.09 -2.56 -1.44
C PRO A 259 19.03 -2.30 -2.50
N GLU A 260 19.37 -1.48 -3.50
CA GLU A 260 18.46 -1.19 -4.63
C GLU A 260 18.10 -2.45 -5.43
N GLU A 261 18.99 -3.44 -5.48
CA GLU A 261 18.74 -4.73 -6.11
C GLU A 261 17.54 -5.47 -5.50
N HIS A 262 17.30 -5.32 -4.19
CA HIS A 262 16.12 -5.91 -3.53
C HIS A 262 14.81 -5.30 -4.04
N VAL A 263 14.83 -4.04 -4.47
CA VAL A 263 13.67 -3.38 -5.05
C VAL A 263 13.36 -3.96 -6.41
N HIS A 264 14.36 -4.07 -7.28
CA HIS A 264 14.19 -4.69 -8.59
C HIS A 264 13.74 -6.15 -8.48
N ARG A 265 14.26 -6.88 -7.49
CA ARG A 265 13.80 -8.23 -7.20
C ARG A 265 12.36 -8.26 -6.72
N PHE A 266 11.95 -7.35 -5.84
CA PHE A 266 10.56 -7.24 -5.37
C PHE A 266 9.61 -6.91 -6.51
N THR A 267 9.93 -5.91 -7.34
CA THR A 267 9.10 -5.50 -8.49
C THR A 267 8.95 -6.65 -9.48
N LYS A 268 10.08 -7.24 -9.91
CA LYS A 268 10.09 -8.38 -10.82
C LYS A 268 9.35 -9.60 -10.27
N MET A 269 9.57 -9.96 -9.00
CA MET A 269 9.00 -11.19 -8.43
C MET A 269 7.53 -11.05 -8.06
N CYS A 270 7.11 -9.90 -7.51
CA CYS A 270 5.72 -9.71 -7.12
C CYS A 270 4.84 -9.23 -8.29
N GLY A 271 5.41 -9.03 -9.49
CA GLY A 271 4.69 -8.45 -10.63
C GLY A 271 4.18 -7.04 -10.34
N VAL A 272 4.82 -6.37 -9.38
CA VAL A 272 4.50 -5.00 -8.97
C VAL A 272 5.42 -4.06 -9.73
N MET A 273 4.87 -2.93 -10.14
CA MET A 273 5.46 -1.91 -11.02
C MET A 273 6.98 -1.99 -11.23
N LEU A 274 7.37 -2.34 -12.47
CA LEU A 274 8.63 -1.96 -13.13
C LEU A 274 8.37 -0.72 -13.98
#